data_AF-A0A918PVH4-F1
#
_entry.id   AF-A0A918PVH4-F1
#
_cell.length_a   1.000
_cell.length_b   1.000
_cell.length_c   1.000
_cell.angle_alpha   90.00
_cell.angle_beta   90.00
_cell.angle_gamma   90.00
#
_symmetry.space_group_name_H-M   'P 1'
#
loop_
_entity.id
_entity.type
_entity.pdbx_description
1 polymer ?
#
loop_
_entity_poly.entity_id
_entity_poly.type
_entity_poly.pdbx_seq_one_letter_code
_entity_poly.pdbx_strand_id
1 'polypeptide(L)'
;MPHALPLHQQAGIIPVRSASGVLPHYAQSAVDKALCGRRTGTRLTDAELADVDRFCSPCTKAAEKLAAERPAATEPDSPLTAARCSADPIEPGERSAEILALAEAADQVLVHDRYTSDPHGAAPGETSTLCHEGTVSGKLDEEQSALSGEREKAAQVRIDRLISEARQTAEEAGARVRTNPDATDPEWKAALNRLTIAVDYLAKHDPVYAAEANRAAAELEAAPAAWTRGSAPRHSEHPDVIAARTVLAGMKGANLTDEHDITDPADTDVPVSGFAVEPRGHGLVAAYWIERGLARRRDDGLHGPCLEAVRDRFADAGWAVEPLRLSSLCVFAHRPQPDPARA
;
A
#
# COMPACT_ATOMS: atom_id res chain seq x y z
N MET A 1 -32.48 -7.97 -27.24
CA MET A 1 -31.13 -8.49 -27.53
C MET A 1 -30.16 -7.61 -26.76
N PRO A 2 -29.52 -8.07 -25.68
CA PRO A 2 -28.55 -7.26 -24.95
C PRO A 2 -27.40 -6.89 -25.90
N HIS A 3 -27.15 -5.59 -26.06
CA HIS A 3 -26.03 -5.11 -26.86
C HIS A 3 -24.74 -5.54 -26.16
N ALA A 4 -23.90 -6.34 -26.84
CA ALA A 4 -22.59 -6.70 -26.33
C ALA A 4 -21.80 -5.40 -26.04
N LEU A 5 -21.19 -5.32 -24.86
CA LEU A 5 -20.40 -4.15 -24.47
C LEU A 5 -19.31 -3.90 -25.53
N PRO A 6 -18.96 -2.64 -25.85
CA PRO A 6 -17.82 -2.33 -26.69
C PRO A 6 -16.53 -3.02 -26.22
N LEU A 7 -15.68 -3.45 -27.15
CA LEU A 7 -14.46 -4.21 -26.85
C LEU A 7 -13.55 -3.55 -25.81
N HIS A 8 -13.47 -2.22 -25.81
CA HIS A 8 -12.68 -1.47 -24.83
C HIS A 8 -13.23 -1.60 -23.40
N GLN A 9 -14.56 -1.68 -23.24
CA GLN A 9 -15.20 -1.92 -21.94
C GLN A 9 -15.03 -3.37 -21.49
N GLN A 10 -15.12 -4.33 -22.42
CA GLN A 10 -14.85 -5.75 -22.14
C GLN A 10 -13.39 -5.93 -21.68
N ALA A 11 -12.44 -5.29 -22.34
CA ALA A 11 -11.02 -5.42 -22.05
C ALA A 11 -10.50 -4.51 -20.92
N GLY A 12 -11.30 -3.55 -20.42
CA GLY A 12 -10.86 -2.63 -19.36
C GLY A 12 -9.78 -1.63 -19.83
N ILE A 13 -9.91 -1.14 -21.05
CA ILE A 13 -8.95 -0.24 -21.71
C ILE A 13 -9.69 0.97 -22.29
N ILE A 14 -8.95 2.04 -22.59
CA ILE A 14 -9.53 3.26 -23.15
C ILE A 14 -9.12 3.48 -24.62
N PRO A 15 -10.03 3.99 -25.47
CA PRO A 15 -9.70 4.42 -26.82
C PRO A 15 -8.94 5.76 -26.79
N VAL A 16 -7.81 5.83 -27.48
CA VAL A 16 -6.91 6.99 -27.48
C VAL A 16 -6.46 7.38 -28.88
N ARG A 17 -6.19 8.68 -29.09
CA ARG A 17 -5.62 9.20 -30.34
C ARG A 17 -4.15 8.80 -30.48
N SER A 18 -3.72 8.56 -31.72
CA SER A 18 -2.30 8.47 -32.05
C SER A 18 -1.69 9.87 -32.12
N ALA A 19 -0.49 10.06 -31.57
CA ALA A 19 0.29 11.28 -31.82
C ALA A 19 0.68 11.44 -33.31
N SER A 20 0.59 10.36 -34.11
CA SER A 20 0.95 10.32 -35.54
C SER A 20 -0.25 10.32 -36.50
N GLY A 21 -1.49 10.40 -35.99
CA GLY A 21 -2.69 10.69 -36.80
C GLY A 21 -3.26 9.61 -37.71
N VAL A 22 -2.72 8.37 -37.74
CA VAL A 22 -3.15 7.38 -38.77
C VAL A 22 -4.36 6.55 -38.34
N LEU A 23 -4.42 6.08 -37.09
CA LEU A 23 -5.54 5.29 -36.55
C LEU A 23 -5.65 5.45 -35.02
N PRO A 24 -6.85 5.35 -34.44
CA PRO A 24 -7.04 5.21 -33.00
C PRO A 24 -6.38 3.95 -32.42
N HIS A 25 -5.96 4.05 -31.17
CA HIS A 25 -5.30 2.99 -30.42
C HIS A 25 -6.07 2.68 -29.13
N TYR A 26 -5.68 1.60 -28.45
CA TYR A 26 -6.07 1.34 -27.07
C TYR A 26 -4.88 1.48 -26.14
N ALA A 27 -5.13 1.98 -24.92
CA ALA A 27 -4.17 2.08 -23.83
C ALA A 27 -4.86 1.77 -22.49
N GLN A 28 -4.07 1.51 -21.45
CA GLN A 28 -4.59 1.31 -20.08
C GLN A 28 -5.03 2.62 -19.45
N SER A 29 -4.34 3.72 -19.75
CA SER A 29 -4.72 5.07 -19.34
C SER A 29 -4.38 6.10 -20.43
N ALA A 30 -4.79 7.36 -20.24
CA ALA A 30 -4.56 8.44 -21.20
C ALA A 30 -3.10 8.92 -21.26
N VAL A 31 -2.28 8.51 -20.29
CA VAL A 31 -0.85 8.86 -20.20
C VAL A 31 0.07 7.70 -20.60
N ASP A 32 -0.47 6.49 -20.73
CA ASP A 32 0.28 5.29 -21.09
C ASP A 32 0.47 5.12 -22.59
N LYS A 33 1.53 4.42 -22.98
CA LYS A 33 1.71 3.97 -24.36
C LYS A 33 0.55 3.08 -24.81
N ALA A 34 0.30 3.08 -26.11
CA ALA A 34 -0.69 2.19 -26.71
C ALA A 34 -0.26 0.74 -26.47
N LEU A 35 -1.22 -0.20 -26.50
CA LEU A 35 -0.94 -1.64 -26.40
C LEU A 35 0.03 -2.14 -27.48
N CYS A 36 0.14 -1.43 -28.61
CA CYS A 36 1.11 -1.73 -29.67
C CYS A 36 2.49 -1.06 -29.49
N GLY A 37 2.73 -0.39 -28.35
CA GLY A 37 3.99 0.28 -28.00
C GLY A 37 4.16 1.70 -28.57
N ARG A 38 3.21 2.20 -29.37
CA ARG A 38 3.27 3.57 -29.93
C ARG A 38 2.92 4.62 -28.88
N ARG A 39 3.47 5.84 -29.05
CA ARG A 39 3.07 6.99 -28.24
C ARG A 39 1.62 7.36 -28.57
N THR A 40 0.85 7.55 -27.52
CA THR A 40 -0.55 7.94 -27.50
C THR A 40 -0.65 9.43 -27.21
N GLY A 41 -1.82 9.98 -27.51
CA GLY A 41 -2.25 11.30 -27.07
C GLY A 41 -3.47 11.17 -26.17
N THR A 42 -4.42 12.08 -26.36
CA THR A 42 -5.63 12.16 -25.54
C THR A 42 -6.63 11.01 -25.79
N ARG A 43 -7.45 10.75 -24.78
CA ARG A 43 -8.63 9.87 -24.88
C ARG A 43 -9.60 10.40 -25.94
N LEU A 44 -10.19 9.48 -26.71
CA LEU A 44 -11.27 9.83 -27.65
C LEU A 44 -12.56 10.17 -26.89
N THR A 45 -13.26 11.21 -27.34
CA THR A 45 -14.61 11.52 -26.84
C THR A 45 -15.64 10.52 -27.40
N ASP A 46 -16.82 10.43 -26.79
CA ASP A 46 -17.88 9.52 -27.27
C ASP A 46 -18.34 9.85 -28.69
N ALA A 47 -18.38 11.14 -29.04
CA ALA A 47 -18.67 11.59 -30.40
C ALA A 47 -17.59 11.14 -31.38
N GLU A 48 -16.31 11.29 -31.02
CA GLU A 48 -15.20 10.83 -31.86
C GLU A 48 -15.18 9.32 -32.01
N LEU A 49 -15.53 8.60 -30.94
CA LEU A 49 -15.59 7.14 -30.92
C LEU A 49 -16.68 6.59 -31.83
N ALA A 50 -17.82 7.28 -31.93
CA ALA A 50 -18.91 6.94 -32.85
C ALA A 50 -18.47 7.02 -34.32
N ASP A 51 -17.53 7.91 -34.63
CA ASP A 51 -16.97 8.12 -35.97
C ASP A 51 -15.75 7.22 -36.28
N VAL A 52 -15.32 6.35 -35.36
CA VAL A 52 -14.19 5.44 -35.59
C VAL A 52 -14.64 4.18 -36.33
N ASP A 53 -14.29 4.12 -37.61
CA ASP A 53 -14.51 2.91 -38.42
C ASP A 53 -13.60 1.73 -38.02
N ARG A 54 -12.37 2.03 -37.57
CA ARG A 54 -11.37 0.99 -37.25
C ARG A 54 -10.29 1.45 -36.28
N PHE A 55 -9.86 0.52 -35.44
CA PHE A 55 -8.72 0.67 -34.54
C PHE A 55 -7.45 0.02 -35.12
N CYS A 56 -6.30 0.39 -34.57
CA CYS A 56 -5.02 -0.24 -34.86
C CYS A 56 -5.09 -1.76 -34.62
N SER A 57 -4.87 -2.58 -35.65
CA SER A 57 -5.07 -4.03 -35.58
C SER A 57 -4.28 -4.75 -34.47
N PRO A 58 -3.00 -4.40 -34.19
CA PRO A 58 -2.29 -4.91 -33.02
C PRO A 58 -2.96 -4.58 -31.67
N CYS A 59 -3.53 -3.37 -31.52
CA CYS A 59 -4.27 -2.99 -30.33
C CYS A 59 -5.58 -3.78 -30.21
N THR A 60 -6.29 -4.02 -31.32
CA THR A 60 -7.51 -4.83 -31.33
C THR A 60 -7.24 -6.26 -30.87
N LYS A 61 -6.20 -6.92 -31.40
CA LYS A 61 -5.84 -8.29 -30.98
C LYS A 61 -5.44 -8.38 -29.50
N ALA A 62 -4.71 -7.37 -29.01
CA ALA A 62 -4.35 -7.30 -27.60
C ALA A 62 -5.60 -7.10 -26.71
N ALA A 63 -6.54 -6.26 -27.15
CA ALA A 63 -7.82 -6.04 -26.46
C ALA A 63 -8.70 -7.30 -26.44
N GLU A 64 -8.82 -8.02 -27.56
CA GLU A 64 -9.55 -9.29 -27.62
C GLU A 64 -8.98 -10.32 -26.66
N LYS A 65 -7.65 -10.43 -26.59
CA LYS A 65 -6.97 -11.31 -25.63
C LYS A 65 -7.27 -10.91 -24.18
N LEU A 66 -7.17 -9.62 -23.84
CA LEU A 66 -7.49 -9.11 -22.51
C LEU A 66 -8.97 -9.33 -22.14
N ALA A 67 -9.89 -9.15 -23.08
CA ALA A 67 -11.31 -9.43 -22.88
C ALA A 67 -11.59 -10.92 -22.64
N ALA A 68 -10.86 -11.81 -23.33
CA ALA A 68 -10.99 -13.25 -23.14
C ALA A 68 -10.36 -13.76 -21.82
N GLU A 69 -9.30 -13.11 -21.36
CA GLU A 69 -8.60 -13.44 -20.11
C GLU A 69 -9.30 -12.85 -18.87
N ARG A 70 -10.19 -11.87 -19.07
CA ARG A 70 -10.96 -11.29 -17.97
C ARG A 70 -12.08 -12.26 -17.56
N PRO A 71 -12.16 -12.66 -16.28
CA PRO A 71 -13.23 -13.54 -15.83
C PRO A 71 -14.57 -12.87 -16.13
N ALA A 72 -15.50 -13.64 -16.71
CA ALA A 72 -16.88 -13.19 -16.90
C ALA A 72 -17.37 -12.63 -15.57
N ALA A 73 -17.79 -11.36 -15.56
CA ALA A 73 -18.22 -10.69 -14.34
C ALA A 73 -19.38 -11.48 -13.73
N THR A 74 -19.07 -12.27 -12.70
CA THR A 74 -20.07 -12.75 -11.75
C THR A 74 -20.72 -11.49 -11.18
N GLU A 75 -22.05 -11.45 -11.17
CA GLU A 75 -22.75 -10.36 -10.48
C GLU A 75 -22.16 -10.18 -9.08
N PRO A 76 -21.89 -8.94 -8.64
CA PRO A 76 -21.29 -8.73 -7.35
C PRO A 76 -22.24 -9.20 -6.25
N ASP A 77 -21.89 -10.28 -5.54
CA ASP A 77 -22.61 -10.84 -4.38
C ASP A 77 -22.71 -9.86 -3.18
N SER A 78 -22.24 -8.62 -3.31
CA SER A 78 -22.30 -7.62 -2.27
C SER A 78 -22.30 -6.18 -2.82
N PRO A 79 -23.09 -5.26 -2.23
CA PRO A 79 -23.04 -3.83 -2.51
C PRO A 79 -21.64 -3.21 -2.38
N LEU A 80 -20.75 -3.81 -1.58
CA LEU A 80 -19.35 -3.37 -1.41
C LEU A 80 -18.50 -3.67 -2.66
N THR A 81 -18.80 -4.73 -3.39
CA THR A 81 -18.14 -5.07 -4.65
C THR A 81 -18.64 -4.18 -5.79
N ALA A 82 -19.91 -3.77 -5.76
CA ALA A 82 -20.47 -2.79 -6.69
C ALA A 82 -19.83 -1.40 -6.54
N ALA A 83 -19.43 -1.00 -5.33
CA ALA A 83 -18.75 0.28 -5.08
C ALA A 83 -17.35 0.40 -5.73
N ARG A 84 -16.70 -0.73 -6.07
CA ARG A 84 -15.38 -0.74 -6.77
C ARG A 84 -15.48 -0.54 -8.28
N CYS A 85 -16.66 -0.69 -8.89
CA CYS A 85 -16.83 -0.56 -10.34
C CYS A 85 -17.07 0.89 -10.82
N SER A 86 -17.05 1.86 -9.92
CA SER A 86 -17.27 3.28 -10.20
C SER A 86 -16.14 4.16 -9.65
N ALA A 87 -14.91 3.92 -10.11
CA ALA A 87 -13.80 4.87 -10.00
C ALA A 87 -13.25 5.08 -11.41
N ASP A 88 -13.33 6.25 -12.05
CA ASP A 88 -13.39 7.62 -11.50
C ASP A 88 -14.60 8.42 -11.97
N PRO A 89 -15.13 9.27 -11.09
CA PRO A 89 -15.48 10.63 -11.44
C PRO A 89 -14.69 11.62 -10.58
N ILE A 90 -14.28 12.76 -11.16
CA ILE A 90 -14.04 13.97 -10.36
C ILE A 90 -15.27 14.14 -9.47
N GLU A 91 -15.07 14.30 -8.15
CA GLU A 91 -16.20 14.39 -7.23
C GLU A 91 -17.14 15.52 -7.69
N PRO A 92 -18.46 15.28 -7.77
CA PRO A 92 -19.44 16.31 -8.14
C PRO A 92 -19.31 17.60 -7.30
N GLY A 93 -18.80 17.48 -6.06
CA GLY A 93 -18.50 18.61 -5.18
C GLY A 93 -17.33 19.48 -5.66
N GLU A 94 -16.23 18.88 -6.16
CA GLU A 94 -15.06 19.62 -6.64
C GLU A 94 -15.38 20.40 -7.93
N ARG A 95 -16.15 19.79 -8.84
CA ARG A 95 -16.61 20.46 -10.06
C ARG A 95 -17.58 21.61 -9.76
N SER A 96 -18.45 21.44 -8.77
CA SER A 96 -19.40 22.48 -8.37
C SER A 96 -18.68 23.68 -7.74
N ALA A 97 -17.65 23.43 -6.91
CA ALA A 97 -16.84 24.48 -6.30
C ALA A 97 -16.04 25.30 -7.33
N GLU A 98 -15.49 24.64 -8.35
CA GLU A 98 -14.75 25.33 -9.43
C GLU A 98 -15.67 26.18 -10.31
N ILE A 99 -16.88 25.70 -10.60
CA ILE A 99 -17.91 26.44 -11.33
C ILE A 99 -18.40 27.66 -10.53
N LEU A 100 -18.59 27.51 -9.21
CA LEU A 100 -18.95 28.61 -8.31
C LEU A 100 -17.87 29.71 -8.29
N ALA A 101 -16.60 29.32 -8.18
CA ALA A 101 -15.48 30.27 -8.18
C ALA A 101 -15.35 31.03 -9.51
N LEU A 102 -15.62 30.37 -10.64
CA LEU A 102 -15.60 30.98 -11.97
C LEU A 102 -16.79 31.93 -12.20
N ALA A 103 -17.99 31.59 -11.69
CA ALA A 103 -19.17 32.44 -11.79
C ALA A 103 -19.05 33.71 -10.94
N GLU A 104 -18.49 33.59 -9.72
CA GLU A 104 -18.23 34.71 -8.82
C GLU A 104 -17.16 35.66 -9.40
N ALA A 105 -16.09 35.10 -9.99
CA ALA A 105 -15.06 35.88 -10.66
C ALA A 105 -15.56 36.64 -11.90
N ALA A 106 -16.69 36.21 -12.48
CA ALA A 106 -17.28 36.80 -13.69
C ALA A 106 -18.50 37.70 -13.40
N ASP A 107 -18.88 37.91 -12.14
CA ASP A 107 -20.11 38.61 -11.73
C ASP A 107 -21.37 38.03 -12.39
N GLN A 108 -21.44 36.69 -12.48
CA GLN A 108 -22.53 35.95 -13.13
C GLN A 108 -23.43 35.26 -12.12
N VAL A 109 -24.73 35.21 -12.42
CA VAL A 109 -25.72 34.46 -11.64
C VAL A 109 -25.84 33.06 -12.22
N LEU A 110 -25.71 32.04 -11.37
CA LEU A 110 -25.93 30.65 -11.77
C LEU A 110 -27.44 30.38 -11.91
N VAL A 111 -27.83 29.87 -13.07
CA VAL A 111 -29.20 29.46 -13.41
C VAL A 111 -29.15 28.05 -13.99
N HIS A 112 -30.25 27.30 -13.89
CA HIS A 112 -30.38 26.00 -14.53
C HIS A 112 -31.58 25.99 -15.47
N ASP A 113 -31.52 25.13 -16.48
CA ASP A 113 -32.69 24.81 -17.29
C ASP A 113 -33.68 23.95 -16.45
N ARG A 114 -34.96 23.94 -16.82
CA ARG A 114 -36.01 23.13 -16.19
C ARG A 114 -35.78 21.60 -16.33
N TYR A 115 -34.95 21.17 -17.28
CA TYR A 115 -34.74 19.76 -17.64
C TYR A 115 -33.33 19.25 -17.37
N THR A 116 -32.37 20.13 -17.02
CA THR A 116 -30.99 19.77 -16.69
C THR A 116 -30.57 20.38 -15.35
N SER A 117 -29.91 19.60 -14.50
CA SER A 117 -29.42 20.04 -13.19
C SER A 117 -28.03 20.69 -13.26
N ASP A 118 -27.55 20.97 -14.48
CA ASP A 118 -26.23 21.54 -14.72
C ASP A 118 -26.31 23.07 -14.58
N PRO A 119 -25.45 23.69 -13.75
CA PRO A 119 -25.45 25.14 -13.56
C PRO A 119 -24.86 25.86 -14.78
N HIS A 120 -25.54 26.91 -15.24
CA HIS A 120 -25.14 27.80 -16.33
C HIS A 120 -25.02 29.26 -15.84
N GLY A 121 -24.10 30.03 -16.42
CA GLY A 121 -23.94 31.46 -16.09
C GLY A 121 -24.91 32.37 -16.86
N ALA A 122 -25.51 33.34 -16.16
CA ALA A 122 -26.32 34.43 -16.73
C ALA A 122 -25.81 35.79 -16.23
N ALA A 123 -25.96 36.83 -17.06
CA ALA A 123 -25.62 38.19 -16.66
C ALA A 123 -26.63 38.74 -15.63
N PRO A 124 -26.22 39.63 -14.70
CA PRO A 124 -27.12 40.17 -13.69
C PRO A 124 -28.32 40.91 -14.32
N GLY A 125 -29.52 40.40 -14.09
CA GLY A 125 -30.77 41.00 -14.57
C GLY A 125 -31.30 40.47 -15.92
N GLU A 126 -30.61 39.55 -16.57
CA GLU A 126 -31.11 38.89 -17.78
C GLU A 126 -31.93 37.62 -17.46
N THR A 127 -33.02 37.41 -18.20
CA THR A 127 -33.93 36.25 -18.05
C THR A 127 -33.62 35.10 -19.00
N SER A 128 -32.54 35.20 -19.78
CA SER A 128 -32.02 34.15 -20.64
C SER A 128 -30.59 33.81 -20.24
N THR A 129 -30.29 32.52 -20.19
CA THR A 129 -28.92 32.02 -20.18
C THR A 129 -28.17 32.50 -21.43
N LEU A 130 -26.83 32.60 -21.35
CA LEU A 130 -25.99 32.86 -22.53
C LEU A 130 -26.08 31.72 -23.57
N CYS A 131 -26.57 30.54 -23.18
CA CYS A 131 -27.10 29.53 -24.09
C CYS A 131 -28.58 29.81 -24.38
N HIS A 132 -28.96 29.80 -25.66
CA HIS A 132 -30.22 30.31 -26.21
C HIS A 132 -31.50 29.49 -25.88
N GLU A 133 -31.66 29.03 -24.63
CA GLU A 133 -32.80 28.21 -24.19
C GLU A 133 -33.59 28.91 -23.06
N GLY A 134 -34.92 28.82 -23.14
CA GLY A 134 -35.84 29.80 -22.58
C GLY A 134 -36.07 29.79 -21.06
N THR A 135 -36.32 31.00 -20.54
CA THR A 135 -37.11 31.41 -19.36
C THR A 135 -36.86 30.74 -17.99
N VAL A 136 -36.29 31.53 -17.09
CA VAL A 136 -36.18 31.31 -15.63
C VAL A 136 -37.50 31.60 -14.92
N SER A 137 -37.88 30.79 -13.92
CA SER A 137 -38.96 31.12 -12.98
C SER A 137 -38.62 30.71 -11.54
N GLY A 138 -38.55 31.70 -10.64
CA GLY A 138 -38.74 31.57 -9.18
C GLY A 138 -37.47 31.59 -8.33
N LYS A 139 -37.49 32.32 -7.20
CA LYS A 139 -36.43 32.34 -6.16
C LYS A 139 -36.17 30.92 -5.64
N LEU A 140 -34.94 30.42 -5.80
CA LEU A 140 -34.53 29.03 -5.54
C LEU A 140 -33.83 28.81 -4.19
N ASP A 141 -33.50 29.88 -3.46
CA ASP A 141 -32.50 29.79 -2.38
C ASP A 141 -32.94 28.88 -1.21
N GLU A 142 -34.23 28.86 -0.85
CA GLU A 142 -34.72 28.07 0.30
C GLU A 142 -35.10 26.62 -0.06
N GLU A 143 -35.76 26.39 -1.19
CA GLU A 143 -36.18 25.04 -1.62
C GLU A 143 -34.98 24.20 -2.11
N GLN A 144 -33.99 24.79 -2.80
CA GLN A 144 -32.76 24.07 -3.17
C GLN A 144 -31.86 23.80 -1.98
N SER A 145 -31.79 24.70 -0.99
CA SER A 145 -31.05 24.44 0.25
C SER A 145 -31.66 23.27 1.02
N ALA A 146 -32.99 23.16 1.05
CA ALA A 146 -33.68 22.03 1.68
C ALA A 146 -33.43 20.71 0.94
N LEU A 147 -33.57 20.69 -0.39
CA LEU A 147 -33.32 19.49 -1.22
C LEU A 147 -31.85 19.06 -1.22
N SER A 148 -30.91 20.01 -1.16
CA SER A 148 -29.48 19.72 -1.00
C SER A 148 -29.20 19.11 0.38
N GLY A 149 -29.76 19.67 1.45
CA GLY A 149 -29.63 19.12 2.80
C GLY A 149 -30.26 17.74 2.95
N GLU A 150 -31.37 17.44 2.25
CA GLU A 150 -31.97 16.10 2.24
C GLU A 150 -31.11 15.08 1.48
N ARG A 151 -30.50 15.46 0.35
CA ARG A 151 -29.58 14.62 -0.41
C ARG A 151 -28.30 14.34 0.38
N GLU A 152 -27.76 15.35 1.05
CA GLU A 152 -26.59 15.22 1.91
C GLU A 152 -26.87 14.30 3.10
N LYS A 153 -28.03 14.45 3.76
CA LYS A 153 -28.46 13.52 4.82
C LYS A 153 -28.62 12.10 4.31
N ALA A 154 -29.21 11.90 3.13
CA ALA A 154 -29.35 10.57 2.54
C ALA A 154 -28.00 9.94 2.18
N ALA A 155 -27.04 10.74 1.70
CA ALA A 155 -25.68 10.31 1.46
C ALA A 155 -24.96 9.92 2.76
N GLN A 156 -25.11 10.73 3.81
CA GLN A 156 -24.51 10.45 5.12
C GLN A 156 -25.08 9.15 5.72
N VAL A 157 -26.40 8.95 5.68
CA VAL A 157 -27.05 7.72 6.15
C VAL A 157 -26.51 6.48 5.40
N ARG A 158 -26.27 6.62 4.08
CA ARG A 158 -25.70 5.53 3.28
C ARG A 158 -24.26 5.24 3.69
N ILE A 159 -23.44 6.27 3.91
CA ILE A 159 -22.05 6.13 4.36
C ILE A 159 -22.01 5.46 5.74
N ASP A 160 -22.83 5.90 6.69
CA ASP A 160 -22.90 5.36 8.04
C ASP A 160 -23.27 3.86 8.04
N ARG A 161 -24.20 3.48 7.15
CA ARG A 161 -24.56 2.07 6.95
C ARG A 161 -23.38 1.26 6.42
N LEU A 162 -22.68 1.76 5.40
CA LEU A 162 -21.50 1.07 4.84
C LEU A 162 -20.36 0.95 5.85
N ILE A 163 -20.14 1.96 6.69
CA ILE A 163 -19.16 1.89 7.80
C ILE A 163 -19.56 0.79 8.78
N SER A 164 -20.84 0.71 9.15
CA SER A 164 -21.35 -0.31 10.06
C SER A 164 -21.17 -1.72 9.50
N GLU A 165 -21.50 -1.94 8.22
CA GLU A 165 -21.30 -3.20 7.51
C GLU A 165 -19.80 -3.58 7.41
N ALA A 166 -18.94 -2.61 7.14
CA ALA A 166 -17.49 -2.81 7.07
C ALA A 166 -16.91 -3.19 8.45
N ARG A 167 -17.37 -2.57 9.54
CA ARG A 167 -16.97 -2.94 10.92
C ARG A 167 -17.34 -4.38 11.24
N GLN A 168 -18.59 -4.77 10.95
CA GLN A 168 -19.04 -6.15 11.16
C GLN A 168 -18.20 -7.14 10.33
N THR A 169 -17.94 -6.83 9.06
CA THR A 169 -17.11 -7.66 8.19
C THR A 169 -15.70 -7.81 8.73
N ALA A 170 -15.08 -6.73 9.21
CA ALA A 170 -13.74 -6.75 9.81
C ALA A 170 -13.70 -7.60 11.09
N GLU A 171 -14.75 -7.55 11.93
CA GLU A 171 -14.84 -8.36 13.14
C GLU A 171 -14.93 -9.86 12.82
N GLU A 172 -15.86 -10.25 11.95
CA GLU A 172 -16.09 -11.65 11.57
C GLU A 172 -14.88 -12.23 10.82
N ALA A 173 -14.35 -11.50 9.84
CA ALA A 173 -13.18 -11.91 9.09
C ALA A 173 -11.93 -11.95 9.98
N GLY A 174 -11.76 -10.97 10.88
CA GLY A 174 -10.67 -10.92 11.85
C GLY A 174 -10.72 -12.06 12.86
N ALA A 175 -11.91 -12.46 13.31
CA ALA A 175 -12.08 -13.66 14.13
C ALA A 175 -11.60 -14.92 13.37
N ARG A 176 -12.03 -15.09 12.11
CA ARG A 176 -11.64 -16.24 11.29
C ARG A 176 -10.13 -16.30 11.00
N VAL A 177 -9.49 -15.17 10.75
CA VAL A 177 -8.04 -15.09 10.49
C VAL A 177 -7.22 -15.48 11.73
N ARG A 178 -7.70 -15.13 12.92
CA ARG A 178 -7.03 -15.45 14.20
C ARG A 178 -7.19 -16.92 14.60
N THR A 179 -8.27 -17.58 14.20
CA THR A 179 -8.49 -19.00 14.51
C THR A 179 -7.81 -19.92 13.49
N ASN A 180 -6.85 -20.73 13.96
CA ASN A 180 -6.10 -21.72 13.16
C ASN A 180 -5.48 -21.12 11.88
N PRO A 181 -4.44 -20.26 12.02
CA PRO A 181 -3.82 -19.60 10.90
C PRO A 181 -3.06 -20.61 10.01
N ASP A 182 -3.61 -20.89 8.84
CA ASP A 182 -3.00 -21.76 7.83
C ASP A 182 -3.01 -21.06 6.47
N ALA A 183 -1.82 -20.75 5.96
CA ALA A 183 -1.64 -20.09 4.67
C ALA A 183 -1.98 -21.00 3.48
N THR A 184 -2.26 -22.28 3.70
CA THR A 184 -2.72 -23.22 2.67
C THR A 184 -4.24 -23.36 2.63
N ASP A 185 -4.94 -22.95 3.70
CA ASP A 185 -6.39 -23.02 3.83
C ASP A 185 -7.08 -21.94 2.96
N PRO A 186 -7.95 -22.33 1.99
CA PRO A 186 -8.66 -21.39 1.14
C PRO A 186 -9.64 -20.49 1.91
N GLU A 187 -10.25 -20.97 2.99
CA GLU A 187 -11.16 -20.16 3.81
C GLU A 187 -10.42 -19.10 4.60
N TRP A 188 -9.24 -19.44 5.13
CA TRP A 188 -8.37 -18.48 5.81
C TRP A 188 -7.94 -17.37 4.85
N LYS A 189 -7.56 -17.70 3.61
CA LYS A 189 -7.23 -16.70 2.57
C LYS A 189 -8.42 -15.81 2.23
N ALA A 190 -9.62 -16.39 2.09
CA ALA A 190 -10.83 -15.64 1.81
C ALA A 190 -11.20 -14.70 2.97
N ALA A 191 -11.01 -15.14 4.22
CA ALA A 191 -11.19 -14.31 5.40
C ALA A 191 -10.16 -13.18 5.45
N LEU A 192 -8.88 -13.47 5.20
CA LEU A 192 -7.83 -12.45 5.15
C LEU A 192 -8.15 -11.38 4.09
N ASN A 193 -8.54 -11.78 2.89
CA ASN A 193 -8.90 -10.83 1.83
C ASN A 193 -10.12 -9.96 2.22
N ARG A 194 -11.16 -10.55 2.82
CA ARG A 194 -12.31 -9.80 3.34
C ARG A 194 -11.92 -8.81 4.42
N LEU A 195 -11.05 -9.23 5.35
CA LEU A 195 -10.52 -8.37 6.40
C LEU A 195 -9.74 -7.20 5.80
N THR A 196 -8.83 -7.45 4.86
CA THR A 196 -8.05 -6.41 4.19
C THR A 196 -8.96 -5.37 3.52
N ILE A 197 -9.97 -5.82 2.77
CA ILE A 197 -10.92 -4.92 2.09
C ILE A 197 -11.70 -4.08 3.11
N ALA A 198 -12.19 -4.69 4.19
CA ALA A 198 -12.97 -4.00 5.20
C ALA A 198 -12.12 -2.96 5.96
N VAL A 199 -10.89 -3.32 6.34
CA VAL A 199 -9.96 -2.41 7.03
C VAL A 199 -9.55 -1.24 6.13
N ASP A 200 -9.27 -1.48 4.85
CA ASP A 200 -8.95 -0.42 3.89
C ASP A 200 -10.10 0.57 3.71
N TYR A 201 -11.34 0.08 3.70
CA TYR A 201 -12.53 0.93 3.63
C TYR A 201 -12.68 1.77 4.90
N LEU A 202 -12.56 1.14 6.08
CA LEU A 202 -12.67 1.83 7.37
C LEU A 202 -11.58 2.88 7.55
N ALA A 203 -10.34 2.59 7.16
CA ALA A 203 -9.24 3.55 7.23
C ALA A 203 -9.50 4.83 6.42
N LYS A 204 -10.29 4.75 5.34
CA LYS A 204 -10.63 5.89 4.48
C LYS A 204 -11.89 6.64 4.93
N HIS A 205 -12.90 5.92 5.42
CA HIS A 205 -14.24 6.47 5.59
C HIS A 205 -14.69 6.56 7.06
N ASP A 206 -14.03 5.85 7.97
CA ASP A 206 -14.36 5.86 9.41
C ASP A 206 -13.31 6.66 10.19
N PRO A 207 -13.61 7.91 10.60
CA PRO A 207 -12.64 8.76 11.27
C PRO A 207 -12.19 8.19 12.62
N VAL A 208 -13.03 7.42 13.30
CA VAL A 208 -12.68 6.76 14.57
C VAL A 208 -11.66 5.67 14.31
N TYR A 209 -11.92 4.83 13.31
CA TYR A 209 -11.00 3.76 12.93
C TYR A 209 -9.65 4.31 12.44
N ALA A 210 -9.68 5.35 11.61
CA ALA A 210 -8.47 6.01 11.12
C ALA A 210 -7.62 6.59 12.27
N ALA A 211 -8.25 7.25 13.25
CA ALA A 211 -7.55 7.78 14.42
C ALA A 211 -6.91 6.65 15.26
N GLU A 212 -7.63 5.55 15.47
CA GLU A 212 -7.15 4.37 16.18
C GLU A 212 -6.00 3.66 15.45
N ALA A 213 -6.12 3.48 14.13
CA ALA A 213 -5.08 2.91 13.30
C ALA A 213 -3.80 3.76 13.33
N ASN A 214 -3.94 5.09 13.25
CA ASN A 214 -2.82 6.02 13.36
C ASN A 214 -2.18 6.00 14.75
N ARG A 215 -2.98 5.88 15.82
CA ARG A 215 -2.45 5.72 17.18
C ARG A 215 -1.68 4.41 17.31
N ALA A 216 -2.23 3.29 16.84
CA ALA A 216 -1.54 2.01 16.87
C ALA A 216 -0.25 2.02 16.04
N ALA A 217 -0.25 2.68 14.87
CA ALA A 217 0.94 2.88 14.06
C ALA A 217 1.98 3.74 14.81
N ALA A 218 1.56 4.84 15.42
CA ALA A 218 2.41 5.69 16.23
C ALA A 218 2.94 4.99 17.48
N GLU A 219 2.15 4.11 18.13
CA GLU A 219 2.59 3.26 19.23
C GLU A 219 3.58 2.18 18.77
N LEU A 220 3.42 1.65 17.55
CA LEU A 220 4.41 0.73 16.95
C LEU A 220 5.71 1.47 16.61
N GLU A 221 5.63 2.72 16.17
CA GLU A 221 6.77 3.60 15.93
C GLU A 221 7.42 4.10 17.24
N ALA A 222 6.63 4.30 18.30
CA ALA A 222 7.06 4.80 19.61
C ALA A 222 7.44 3.68 20.59
N ALA A 223 7.03 2.43 20.35
CA ALA A 223 7.62 1.25 20.98
C ALA A 223 9.13 1.35 20.76
N PRO A 224 9.96 1.21 21.81
CA PRO A 224 11.35 1.62 21.74
C PRO A 224 12.07 0.91 20.60
N ALA A 225 12.24 1.65 19.50
CA ALA A 225 13.02 1.32 18.33
C ALA A 225 14.51 1.34 18.63
N ALA A 226 14.92 0.84 19.80
CA ALA A 226 16.29 0.44 20.00
C ALA A 226 16.40 -1.01 19.51
N TRP A 227 16.20 -1.26 18.22
CA TRP A 227 16.82 -2.45 17.65
C TRP A 227 18.24 -2.08 17.29
N THR A 228 19.20 -2.80 17.85
CA THR A 228 20.59 -2.63 17.44
C THR A 228 21.02 -3.80 16.57
N ARG A 229 21.64 -3.48 15.44
CA ARG A 229 22.13 -4.49 14.49
C ARG A 229 23.39 -5.16 15.01
N GLY A 230 23.33 -6.44 15.33
CA GLY A 230 24.45 -7.28 15.71
C GLY A 230 24.81 -7.24 17.20
N SER A 231 24.00 -6.58 18.04
CA SER A 231 24.12 -6.59 19.51
C SER A 231 22.82 -6.12 20.14
N ALA A 232 22.56 -6.48 21.40
CA ALA A 232 21.48 -5.86 22.17
C ALA A 232 21.77 -4.35 22.41
N PRO A 233 20.74 -3.49 22.52
CA PRO A 233 20.89 -2.06 22.79
C PRO A 233 21.73 -1.73 24.02
N ARG A 234 21.53 -2.44 25.14
CA ARG A 234 22.33 -2.32 26.37
C ARG A 234 23.83 -2.54 26.17
N HIS A 235 24.23 -3.14 25.05
CA HIS A 235 25.61 -3.43 24.69
C HIS A 235 26.11 -2.63 23.49
N SER A 236 25.25 -1.80 22.88
CA SER A 236 25.53 -1.10 21.63
C SER A 236 26.74 -0.13 21.72
N GLU A 237 26.94 0.46 22.90
CA GLU A 237 28.03 1.40 23.18
C GLU A 237 29.28 0.73 23.80
N HIS A 238 29.24 -0.58 24.08
CA HIS A 238 30.37 -1.26 24.70
C HIS A 238 31.57 -1.29 23.72
N PRO A 239 32.78 -0.84 24.13
CA PRO A 239 33.90 -0.66 23.21
C PRO A 239 34.32 -1.95 22.50
N ASP A 240 34.25 -3.09 23.19
CA ASP A 240 34.58 -4.39 22.59
C ASP A 240 33.51 -4.87 21.59
N VAL A 241 32.24 -4.52 21.82
CA VAL A 241 31.14 -4.85 20.91
C VAL A 241 31.23 -4.00 19.65
N ILE A 242 31.53 -2.70 19.77
CA ILE A 242 31.77 -1.82 18.63
C ILE A 242 32.94 -2.35 17.77
N ALA A 243 34.05 -2.72 18.41
CA ALA A 243 35.21 -3.28 17.71
C ALA A 243 34.86 -4.61 17.01
N ALA A 244 34.16 -5.51 17.69
CA ALA A 244 33.72 -6.79 17.13
C ALA A 244 32.75 -6.61 15.95
N ARG A 245 31.77 -5.70 16.05
CA ARG A 245 30.83 -5.39 14.94
C ARG A 245 31.56 -4.83 13.73
N THR A 246 32.64 -4.09 13.94
CA THR A 246 33.50 -3.60 12.86
C THR A 246 34.20 -4.74 12.13
N VAL A 247 34.72 -5.73 12.85
CA VAL A 247 35.33 -6.95 12.27
C VAL A 247 34.32 -7.75 11.44
N LEU A 248 33.08 -7.85 11.93
CA LEU A 248 32.00 -8.58 11.27
C LEU A 248 31.27 -7.75 10.21
N ALA A 249 31.77 -6.56 9.85
CA ALA A 249 31.15 -5.69 8.86
C ALA A 249 31.00 -6.40 7.49
N GLY A 250 29.78 -6.43 6.96
CA GLY A 250 29.45 -7.16 5.73
C GLY A 250 28.84 -8.54 5.95
N MET A 251 28.85 -9.06 7.19
CA MET A 251 27.94 -10.15 7.57
C MET A 251 26.56 -9.60 7.94
N LYS A 252 25.51 -10.40 7.78
CA LYS A 252 24.16 -10.03 8.24
C LYS A 252 24.14 -10.01 9.77
N GLY A 253 24.03 -8.83 10.40
CA GLY A 253 23.78 -8.73 11.84
C GLY A 253 22.29 -8.88 12.15
N ALA A 254 21.96 -9.58 13.24
CA ALA A 254 20.60 -9.71 13.75
C ALA A 254 20.12 -8.39 14.37
N ASN A 255 18.85 -8.02 14.20
CA ASN A 255 18.27 -6.83 14.83
C ASN A 255 17.72 -7.22 16.20
N LEU A 256 18.40 -6.83 17.28
CA LEU A 256 18.09 -7.31 18.63
C LEU A 256 17.48 -6.20 19.49
N THR A 257 16.55 -6.59 20.37
CA THR A 257 16.08 -5.78 21.51
C THR A 257 16.87 -6.15 22.78
N ASP A 258 16.65 -5.41 23.87
CA ASP A 258 17.15 -5.82 25.20
C ASP A 258 16.38 -7.02 25.78
N GLU A 259 15.24 -7.38 25.22
CA GLU A 259 14.45 -8.52 25.69
C GLU A 259 14.94 -9.85 25.13
N HIS A 260 15.72 -9.84 24.05
CA HIS A 260 16.29 -11.07 23.49
C HIS A 260 17.31 -11.69 24.46
N ASP A 261 16.99 -12.87 24.97
CA ASP A 261 17.93 -13.72 25.69
C ASP A 261 18.58 -14.71 24.71
N ILE A 262 19.70 -14.28 24.12
CA ILE A 262 20.48 -15.11 23.16
C ILE A 262 21.05 -16.36 23.83
N THR A 263 21.09 -16.39 25.16
CA THR A 263 21.58 -17.54 25.92
C THR A 263 20.51 -18.59 26.19
N ASP A 264 19.23 -18.22 26.11
CA ASP A 264 18.11 -19.15 26.20
C ASP A 264 17.74 -19.71 24.81
N PRO A 265 18.03 -20.98 24.51
CA PRO A 265 17.65 -21.60 23.24
C PRO A 265 16.13 -21.82 23.09
N ALA A 266 15.31 -21.44 24.08
CA ALA A 266 13.85 -21.48 23.99
C ALA A 266 13.21 -20.11 23.72
N ASP A 267 13.98 -19.02 23.70
CA ASP A 267 13.46 -17.68 23.38
C ASP A 267 13.02 -17.63 21.91
N THR A 268 11.74 -17.35 21.66
CA THR A 268 11.13 -17.29 20.32
C THR A 268 10.39 -15.98 20.05
N ASP A 269 10.60 -14.97 20.89
CA ASP A 269 9.72 -13.80 20.93
C ASP A 269 9.79 -12.96 19.65
N VAL A 270 10.93 -12.95 18.94
CA VAL A 270 11.05 -12.35 17.60
C VAL A 270 11.95 -13.18 16.66
N PRO A 271 11.50 -13.53 15.45
CA PRO A 271 12.32 -14.29 14.50
C PRO A 271 13.38 -13.38 13.87
N VAL A 272 14.55 -13.28 14.51
CA VAL A 272 15.71 -12.56 14.01
C VAL A 272 16.76 -13.53 13.44
N SER A 273 17.53 -13.07 12.45
CA SER A 273 18.61 -13.87 11.86
C SER A 273 19.85 -13.04 11.57
N GLY A 274 21.02 -13.61 11.84
CA GLY A 274 22.32 -12.99 11.64
C GLY A 274 23.25 -13.16 12.83
N PHE A 275 24.43 -12.53 12.79
CA PHE A 275 25.33 -12.54 13.93
C PHE A 275 24.84 -11.64 15.06
N ALA A 276 25.22 -11.97 16.29
CA ALA A 276 25.03 -11.15 17.48
C ALA A 276 26.28 -11.20 18.36
N VAL A 277 26.63 -10.08 19.00
CA VAL A 277 27.81 -9.98 19.86
C VAL A 277 27.40 -9.50 21.25
N GLU A 278 27.87 -10.21 22.26
CA GLU A 278 27.77 -9.82 23.67
C GLU A 278 29.15 -9.62 24.29
N PRO A 279 29.34 -8.58 25.13
CA PRO A 279 30.57 -8.41 25.87
C PRO A 279 30.65 -9.42 27.01
N ARG A 280 31.84 -9.96 27.26
CA ARG A 280 32.17 -10.79 28.43
C ARG A 280 33.17 -10.12 29.38
N GLY A 281 33.54 -8.87 29.06
CA GLY A 281 34.49 -8.06 29.83
C GLY A 281 35.95 -8.34 29.45
N HIS A 282 36.86 -7.46 29.87
CA HIS A 282 38.31 -7.60 29.68
C HIS A 282 38.75 -7.86 28.22
N GLY A 283 38.10 -7.21 27.25
CA GLY A 283 38.41 -7.42 25.83
C GLY A 283 37.81 -8.69 25.24
N LEU A 284 37.11 -9.52 26.02
CA LEU A 284 36.47 -10.75 25.54
C LEU A 284 35.05 -10.47 25.06
N VAL A 285 34.69 -11.01 23.90
CA VAL A 285 33.32 -11.04 23.38
C VAL A 285 32.88 -12.47 23.10
N ALA A 286 31.57 -12.71 23.20
CA ALA A 286 30.92 -13.90 22.68
C ALA A 286 30.12 -13.50 21.43
N ALA A 287 30.42 -14.13 20.29
CA ALA A 287 29.71 -13.91 19.04
C ALA A 287 28.89 -15.14 18.64
N TYR A 288 27.60 -14.94 18.42
CA TYR A 288 26.61 -15.96 18.10
C TYR A 288 26.21 -15.87 16.63
N TRP A 289 25.74 -16.98 16.08
CA TRP A 289 24.91 -16.97 14.87
C TRP A 289 23.47 -17.32 15.25
N ILE A 290 22.55 -16.38 15.02
CA ILE A 290 21.13 -16.53 15.34
C ILE A 290 20.37 -16.83 14.06
N GLU A 291 19.45 -17.79 14.14
CA GLU A 291 18.51 -18.09 13.06
C GLU A 291 17.11 -18.32 13.63
N ARG A 292 16.15 -17.47 13.22
CA ARG A 292 14.77 -17.44 13.70
C ARG A 292 14.68 -17.29 15.23
N GLY A 293 15.46 -16.36 15.78
CA GLY A 293 15.55 -16.10 17.23
C GLY A 293 16.50 -17.02 17.99
N LEU A 294 16.85 -18.18 17.43
CA LEU A 294 17.63 -19.21 18.14
C LEU A 294 19.13 -19.14 17.83
N ALA A 295 19.96 -19.13 18.86
CA ALA A 295 21.40 -19.32 18.73
C ALA A 295 21.71 -20.73 18.19
N ARG A 296 22.51 -20.80 17.13
CA ARG A 296 22.83 -22.06 16.45
C ARG A 296 24.17 -22.60 16.89
N ARG A 297 24.23 -23.91 17.07
CA ARG A 297 25.46 -24.64 17.39
C ARG A 297 26.30 -24.85 16.14
N ARG A 298 27.60 -25.06 16.33
CA ARG A 298 28.52 -25.41 15.23
C ARG A 298 28.13 -26.72 14.54
N ASP A 299 27.60 -27.70 15.26
CA ASP A 299 27.16 -28.99 14.71
C ASP A 299 25.79 -28.95 14.00
N ASP A 300 25.12 -27.79 13.96
CA ASP A 300 23.95 -27.57 13.12
C ASP A 300 24.38 -27.55 11.64
N GLY A 301 23.99 -28.56 10.87
CA GLY A 301 24.49 -28.79 9.52
C GLY A 301 24.29 -27.62 8.54
N LEU A 302 23.24 -26.79 8.74
CA LEU A 302 22.98 -25.65 7.86
C LEU A 302 23.67 -24.36 8.33
N HIS A 303 23.94 -24.24 9.63
CA HIS A 303 24.35 -22.96 10.24
C HIS A 303 25.75 -22.99 10.86
N GLY A 304 26.33 -24.16 11.07
CA GLY A 304 27.71 -24.35 11.51
C GLY A 304 28.73 -23.56 10.69
N PRO A 305 28.67 -23.57 9.33
CA PRO A 305 29.56 -22.78 8.49
C PRO A 305 29.47 -21.27 8.75
N CYS A 306 28.31 -20.75 9.19
CA CYS A 306 28.17 -19.34 9.52
C CYS A 306 28.96 -18.98 10.80
N LEU A 307 28.97 -19.86 11.80
CA LEU A 307 29.75 -19.68 13.02
C LEU A 307 31.26 -19.81 12.75
N GLU A 308 31.65 -20.69 11.84
CA GLU A 308 33.04 -20.77 11.34
C GLU A 308 33.45 -19.50 10.61
N ALA A 309 32.58 -18.93 9.77
CA ALA A 309 32.84 -17.64 9.12
C ALA A 309 33.01 -16.49 10.12
N VAL A 310 32.21 -16.46 11.20
CA VAL A 310 32.40 -15.50 12.30
C VAL A 310 33.77 -15.67 12.94
N ARG A 311 34.17 -16.92 13.26
CA ARG A 311 35.48 -17.25 13.83
C ARG A 311 36.62 -16.78 12.94
N ASP A 312 36.54 -17.10 11.65
CA ASP A 312 37.60 -16.79 10.68
C ASP A 312 37.79 -15.29 10.53
N ARG A 313 36.70 -14.50 10.52
CA ARG A 313 36.81 -13.03 10.49
C ARG A 313 37.50 -12.44 11.70
N PHE A 314 37.23 -12.96 12.90
CA PHE A 314 37.95 -12.53 14.10
C PHE A 314 39.44 -12.87 14.00
N ALA A 315 39.76 -14.10 13.58
CA ALA A 315 41.15 -14.53 13.41
C ALA A 315 41.90 -13.69 12.35
N ASP A 316 41.27 -13.43 11.19
CA ASP A 316 41.81 -12.60 10.11
C ASP A 316 42.04 -11.15 10.54
N ALA A 317 41.22 -10.63 11.46
CA ALA A 317 41.38 -9.30 12.06
C ALA A 317 42.42 -9.28 13.21
N GLY A 318 43.12 -10.39 13.47
CA GLY A 318 44.16 -10.49 14.49
C GLY A 318 43.62 -10.62 15.93
N TRP A 319 42.35 -10.98 16.10
CA TRP A 319 41.81 -11.30 17.44
C TRP A 319 42.29 -12.69 17.87
N ALA A 320 42.54 -12.87 19.16
CA ALA A 320 42.83 -14.19 19.70
C ALA A 320 41.51 -14.95 19.90
N VAL A 321 41.27 -15.96 19.06
CA VAL A 321 40.00 -16.72 19.04
C VAL A 321 40.17 -18.06 19.73
N GLU A 322 39.24 -18.40 20.62
CA GLU A 322 39.25 -19.71 21.29
C GLU A 322 38.90 -20.86 20.32
N PRO A 323 39.39 -22.10 20.57
CA PRO A 323 39.03 -23.24 19.75
C PRO A 323 37.53 -23.52 19.73
N LEU A 324 36.92 -23.43 18.55
CA LEU A 324 35.50 -23.72 18.35
C LEU A 324 35.26 -25.24 18.38
N ARG A 325 34.49 -25.74 19.36
CA ARG A 325 34.12 -27.16 19.47
C ARG A 325 32.84 -27.45 18.67
N LEU A 326 32.56 -28.72 18.40
CA LEU A 326 31.31 -29.11 17.71
C LEU A 326 30.05 -28.65 18.47
N SER A 327 30.09 -28.70 19.80
CA SER A 327 28.99 -28.27 20.66
C SER A 327 28.97 -26.76 20.97
N SER A 328 29.86 -25.96 20.37
CA SER A 328 29.93 -24.52 20.64
C SER A 328 28.70 -23.79 20.09
N LEU A 329 28.07 -22.95 20.94
CA LEU A 329 26.97 -22.04 20.57
C LEU A 329 27.47 -20.66 20.11
N CYS A 330 28.71 -20.31 20.44
CA CYS A 330 29.31 -19.03 20.11
C CYS A 330 30.82 -19.17 19.86
N VAL A 331 31.38 -18.11 19.27
CA VAL A 331 32.81 -17.86 19.15
C VAL A 331 33.22 -16.93 20.29
N PHE A 332 34.17 -17.35 21.11
CA PHE A 332 34.85 -16.46 22.05
C PHE A 332 36.08 -15.86 21.38
N ALA A 333 36.18 -14.52 21.40
CA ALA A 333 37.31 -13.80 20.81
C ALA A 333 37.79 -12.68 21.73
N HIS A 334 39.10 -12.59 21.92
CA HIS A 334 39.76 -11.53 22.65
C HIS A 334 40.26 -10.45 21.70
N ARG A 335 39.82 -9.21 21.96
CA ARG A 335 40.29 -8.02 21.27
C ARG A 335 41.80 -7.88 21.45
N PRO A 336 42.55 -7.64 20.37
CA PRO A 336 43.98 -7.36 20.49
C PRO A 336 44.16 -6.13 21.37
N GLN A 337 44.95 -6.27 22.43
CA GLN A 337 45.34 -5.13 23.24
C GLN A 337 46.26 -4.23 22.40
N PRO A 338 46.06 -2.90 22.41
CA PRO A 338 47.03 -2.02 21.79
C PRO A 338 48.39 -2.29 22.45
N ASP A 339 49.38 -2.64 21.63
CA ASP A 339 50.74 -2.83 22.13
C ASP A 339 51.20 -1.51 22.77
N PRO A 340 51.44 -1.48 24.09
CA PRO A 340 51.84 -0.25 24.76
C PRO A 340 53.17 0.31 24.21
N ALA A 341 53.97 -0.49 23.49
CA ALA A 341 55.20 -0.05 22.85
C ALA A 341 54.99 0.63 21.48
N ARG A 342 53.77 0.66 20.94
CA ARG A 342 53.42 1.28 19.64
C ARG A 342 52.46 2.46 19.74
N ALA A 343 52.06 2.86 20.95
CA ALA A 343 51.17 4.00 21.20
C ALA A 343 51.94 5.31 21.43
#